data_AF-A0A8T3CC12-F1
#
_entry.id   AF-A0A8T3CC12-F1
#
_cell.length_a   1.000
_cell.length_b   1.000
_cell.length_c   1.000
_cell.angle_alpha   90.00
_cell.angle_beta   90.00
_cell.angle_gamma   90.00
#
_symmetry.space_group_name_H-M   'P 1'
#
loop_
_entity.id
_entity.type
_entity.pdbx_description
1 polymer ?
#
loop_
_entity_poly.entity_id
_entity_poly.type
_entity_poly.pdbx_seq_one_letter_code
_entity_poly.pdbx_strand_id
1 'polypeptide(L)'
;MTPDLASILQAASEFASYPGAVNDASAKEFVDRYPLPVLFGVLQMEVDEPKLEETIVACLERIFRTRYGSSLLLQYVVFIHAGLQANSETIRCLACKSVRYQNFADLFICLAISSYKAI
;
A
#
# COMPACT_ATOMS: atom_id res chain seq x y z
N MET A 1 15.94 8.24 12.62
CA MET A 1 16.81 7.67 11.59
C MET A 1 15.89 7.05 10.56
N THR A 2 15.68 7.72 9.43
CA THR A 2 14.85 7.18 8.34
C THR A 2 15.66 6.07 7.63
N PRO A 3 15.09 4.89 7.37
CA PRO A 3 15.79 3.84 6.65
C PRO A 3 16.17 4.34 5.24
N ASP A 4 17.41 4.05 4.81
CA ASP A 4 17.90 4.40 3.48
C ASP A 4 17.03 3.77 2.37
N LEU A 5 16.80 4.49 1.28
CA LEU A 5 15.93 4.05 0.17
C LEU A 5 16.29 2.64 -0.33
N ALA A 6 17.59 2.36 -0.50
CA ALA A 6 18.07 1.05 -0.92
C ALA A 6 17.67 -0.07 0.05
N SER A 7 17.70 0.19 1.36
CA SER A 7 17.29 -0.78 2.38
C SER A 7 15.78 -1.05 2.35
N ILE A 8 14.98 -0.02 2.10
CA ILE A 8 13.52 -0.14 1.96
C ILE A 8 13.19 -0.98 0.72
N LEU A 9 13.81 -0.67 -0.42
CA LEU A 9 13.56 -1.38 -1.68
C LEU A 9 13.96 -2.85 -1.60
N GLN A 10 15.12 -3.15 -1.01
CA GLN A 10 15.56 -4.52 -0.80
C GLN A 10 14.55 -5.30 0.05
N ALA A 11 14.18 -4.75 1.22
CA ALA A 11 13.23 -5.40 2.12
C ALA A 11 11.85 -5.57 1.48
N ALA A 12 11.37 -4.55 0.75
CA ALA A 12 10.10 -4.61 0.04
C ALA A 12 10.12 -5.67 -1.07
N SER A 13 11.22 -5.77 -1.83
CA SER A 13 11.41 -6.78 -2.86
C SER A 13 11.41 -8.20 -2.29
N GLU A 14 12.14 -8.43 -1.19
CA GLU A 14 12.17 -9.71 -0.49
C GLU A 14 10.78 -10.11 0.02
N PHE A 15 10.06 -9.17 0.62
CA PHE A 15 8.70 -9.39 1.11
C PHE A 15 7.71 -9.65 -0.04
N ALA A 16 7.83 -8.91 -1.14
CA ALA A 16 7.02 -9.05 -2.35
C ALA A 16 7.28 -10.36 -3.11
N SER A 17 8.50 -10.90 -3.01
CA SER A 17 8.94 -12.11 -3.72
C SER A 17 8.80 -13.39 -2.87
N TYR A 18 8.48 -13.27 -1.59
CA TYR A 18 8.32 -14.43 -0.70
C TYR A 18 7.30 -15.44 -1.28
N PRO A 19 7.65 -16.73 -1.46
CA PRO A 19 6.76 -17.70 -2.12
C PRO A 19 5.61 -18.15 -1.23
N GLY A 20 5.71 -17.98 0.09
CA GLY A 20 4.69 -18.37 1.05
C GLY A 20 3.59 -17.32 1.24
N ALA A 21 2.52 -17.72 1.94
CA ALA A 21 1.50 -16.79 2.37
C ALA A 21 2.07 -15.88 3.47
N VAL A 22 1.94 -14.56 3.28
CA VAL A 22 2.22 -13.56 4.33
C VAL A 22 1.08 -13.62 5.34
N ASN A 23 1.41 -13.84 6.62
CA ASN A 23 0.44 -13.82 7.72
C ASN A 23 0.46 -12.46 8.45
N ASP A 24 -0.51 -12.27 9.34
CA ASP A 24 -0.67 -11.02 10.10
C ASP A 24 0.59 -10.67 10.92
N ALA A 25 1.28 -11.66 11.49
CA ALA A 25 2.47 -11.44 12.32
C ALA A 25 3.66 -10.94 11.47
N SER A 26 3.92 -11.56 10.33
CA SER A 26 4.97 -11.13 9.39
C SER A 26 4.67 -9.76 8.79
N ALA A 27 3.40 -9.48 8.46
CA ALA A 27 2.99 -8.16 8.00
C ALA A 27 3.18 -7.09 9.09
N LYS A 28 2.84 -7.40 10.34
CA LYS A 28 3.05 -6.49 11.47
C LYS A 28 4.53 -6.21 11.69
N GLU A 29 5.36 -7.25 11.74
CA GLU A 29 6.81 -7.10 11.92
C GLU A 29 7.45 -6.27 10.80
N PHE A 30 6.98 -6.44 9.56
CA PHE A 30 7.44 -5.62 8.44
C PHE A 30 7.01 -4.16 8.60
N VAL A 31 5.75 -3.89 8.93
CA VAL A 31 5.24 -2.51 9.12
C VAL A 31 5.84 -1.81 10.34
N ASP A 32 6.16 -2.55 11.41
CA ASP A 32 6.87 -2.01 12.58
C ASP A 32 8.30 -1.55 12.20
N ARG A 33 8.95 -2.24 11.26
CA ARG A 33 10.29 -1.91 10.74
C ARG A 33 10.26 -0.82 9.66
N TYR A 34 9.27 -0.89 8.77
CA TYR A 34 9.07 0.01 7.64
C TYR A 34 7.63 0.54 7.65
N PRO A 35 7.38 1.64 8.38
CA PRO A 35 6.03 2.19 8.53
C PRO A 35 5.39 2.55 7.18
N LEU A 36 4.09 2.33 7.04
CA LEU A 36 3.34 2.63 5.81
C LEU A 36 3.55 4.08 5.29
N PRO A 37 3.61 5.13 6.14
CA PRO A 37 3.94 6.48 5.66
C PRO A 37 5.28 6.58 4.95
N VAL A 38 6.28 5.79 5.36
CA VAL A 38 7.59 5.74 4.71
C VAL A 38 7.45 5.11 3.32
N LEU A 39 6.74 3.99 3.20
CA LEU A 39 6.48 3.32 1.92
C LEU A 39 5.67 4.20 0.96
N PHE A 40 4.66 4.91 1.45
CA PHE A 40 3.90 5.89 0.68
C PHE A 40 4.75 7.10 0.28
N GLY A 41 5.70 7.51 1.13
CA GLY A 41 6.68 8.52 0.80
C GLY A 41 7.55 8.11 -0.39
N VAL A 42 8.00 6.85 -0.42
CA VAL A 42 8.78 6.30 -1.54
C VAL A 42 8.00 6.35 -2.86
N LEU A 43 6.70 6.03 -2.85
CA LEU A 43 5.85 6.12 -4.05
C LEU A 43 5.68 7.56 -4.59
N GLN A 44 5.93 8.57 -3.76
CA GLN A 44 5.86 9.97 -4.17
C GLN A 44 7.22 10.52 -4.61
N MET A 45 8.31 9.74 -4.46
CA MET A 45 9.63 10.19 -4.90
C MET A 45 9.74 10.06 -6.42
N GLU A 46 10.13 11.15 -7.08
CA GLU A 46 10.50 11.14 -8.49
C GLU A 46 11.92 10.59 -8.64
N VAL A 47 12.09 9.29 -8.41
CA VAL A 47 13.37 8.60 -8.59
C VAL A 47 13.31 7.77 -9.87
N ASP A 48 14.32 7.94 -10.72
CA ASP A 48 14.52 7.16 -11.94
C ASP A 48 15.10 5.76 -11.63
N GLU A 49 14.50 5.05 -10.67
CA GLU A 49 14.88 3.68 -10.37
C GLU A 49 13.90 2.69 -11.03
N PRO A 50 14.34 1.87 -12.01
CA PRO A 50 13.54 0.78 -12.57
C PRO A 50 12.79 -0.03 -11.51
N LYS A 51 11.47 -0.16 -11.72
CA LYS A 51 10.57 -1.01 -10.93
C LYS A 51 10.46 -0.65 -9.45
N LEU A 52 10.92 0.53 -9.03
CA LEU A 52 10.70 1.03 -7.67
C LEU A 52 9.22 1.01 -7.31
N GLU A 53 8.39 1.60 -8.17
CA GLU A 53 6.95 1.66 -7.97
C GLU A 53 6.33 0.26 -7.91
N GLU A 54 6.65 -0.61 -8.88
CA GLU A 54 6.14 -1.98 -8.94
C GLU A 54 6.48 -2.79 -7.69
N THR A 55 7.72 -2.65 -7.20
CA THR A 55 8.22 -3.36 -6.01
C THR A 55 7.47 -2.93 -4.76
N ILE A 56 7.34 -1.62 -4.55
CA ILE A 56 6.61 -1.07 -3.39
C ILE A 56 5.13 -1.42 -3.48
N VAL A 57 4.52 -1.33 -4.65
CA VAL A 57 3.11 -1.69 -4.86
C VAL A 57 2.88 -3.18 -4.56
N ALA A 58 3.74 -4.07 -5.05
CA ALA A 58 3.62 -5.51 -4.79
C ALA A 58 3.77 -5.84 -3.29
N CYS A 59 4.69 -5.13 -2.61
CA CYS A 59 4.86 -5.24 -1.15
C CYS A 59 3.58 -4.80 -0.41
N LEU A 60 3.04 -3.61 -0.73
CA LEU A 60 1.82 -3.07 -0.12
C LEU A 60 0.60 -3.96 -0.39
N GLU A 61 0.47 -4.50 -1.61
CA GLU A 61 -0.63 -5.43 -1.93
C GLU A 61 -0.62 -6.66 -1.02
N ARG A 62 0.56 -7.20 -0.70
CA ARG A 62 0.68 -8.33 0.23
C ARG A 62 0.35 -7.96 1.65
N ILE A 63 0.75 -6.78 2.11
CA ILE A 63 0.39 -6.29 3.45
C ILE A 63 -1.13 -6.18 3.54
N PHE A 64 -1.79 -5.50 2.61
CA PHE A 64 -3.23 -5.23 2.68
C PHE A 64 -4.11 -6.47 2.50
N ARG A 65 -3.60 -7.55 1.89
CA ARG A 65 -4.30 -8.84 1.86
C ARG A 65 -4.43 -9.52 3.22
N THR A 66 -3.62 -9.13 4.21
CA THR A 66 -3.69 -9.67 5.57
C THR A 66 -4.82 -9.01 6.37
N ARG A 67 -5.30 -9.65 7.45
CA ARG A 67 -6.31 -9.03 8.34
C ARG A 67 -5.72 -7.82 9.05
N TYR A 68 -4.44 -7.92 9.43
CA TYR A 68 -3.69 -6.79 9.98
C TYR A 68 -3.65 -5.61 9.00
N GLY A 69 -3.17 -5.83 7.77
CA GLY A 69 -3.04 -4.76 6.79
C GLY A 69 -4.37 -4.14 6.37
N SER A 70 -5.43 -4.95 6.20
CA SER A 70 -6.76 -4.41 5.93
C SER A 70 -7.29 -3.54 7.08
N SER A 71 -7.02 -3.89 8.34
CA SER A 71 -7.41 -3.05 9.49
C SER A 71 -6.74 -1.66 9.50
N LEU A 72 -5.55 -1.54 8.90
CA LEU A 72 -4.82 -0.28 8.82
C LEU A 72 -5.40 0.69 7.78
N LEU A 73 -6.11 0.20 6.77
CA LEU A 73 -6.59 1.03 5.66
C LEU A 73 -7.48 2.18 6.13
N LEU A 74 -8.25 1.99 7.21
CA LEU A 74 -9.05 3.06 7.83
C LEU A 74 -8.20 4.24 8.31
N GLN A 75 -6.98 3.97 8.77
CA GLN A 75 -6.06 5.00 9.27
C GLN A 75 -5.38 5.75 8.13
N TYR A 76 -5.32 5.15 6.94
CA TYR A 76 -4.59 5.66 5.79
C TYR A 76 -5.50 6.04 4.61
N VAL A 77 -6.78 6.36 4.88
CA VAL A 77 -7.77 6.76 3.85
C VAL A 77 -7.28 7.92 2.98
N VAL A 78 -6.55 8.88 3.55
CA VAL A 78 -5.97 10.01 2.80
C VAL A 78 -4.99 9.53 1.72
N PHE A 79 -4.15 8.53 2.04
CA PHE A 79 -3.21 7.95 1.09
C PHE A 79 -3.91 7.09 0.04
N ILE A 80 -4.97 6.36 0.42
CA ILE A 80 -5.79 5.61 -0.53
C ILE A 80 -6.45 6.56 -1.52
N HIS A 81 -7.02 7.68 -1.04
CA HIS A 81 -7.61 8.70 -1.89
C HIS A 81 -6.59 9.32 -2.84
N ALA A 82 -5.41 9.71 -2.34
CA ALA A 82 -4.32 10.20 -3.18
C ALA A 82 -3.91 9.17 -4.25
N GLY A 83 -3.84 7.89 -3.88
CA GLY A 83 -3.54 6.80 -4.81
C GLY A 83 -4.62 6.60 -5.89
N LEU A 84 -5.90 6.80 -5.57
CA LEU A 84 -6.99 6.77 -6.56
C LEU A 84 -6.89 7.90 -7.60
N GLN A 85 -6.27 9.02 -7.22
CA GLN A 85 -6.04 10.18 -8.08
C GLN A 85 -4.66 10.16 -8.76
N ALA A 86 -3.86 9.10 -8.55
CA ALA A 86 -2.52 9.03 -9.12
C ALA A 86 -2.54 8.87 -10.65
N ASN A 87 -1.58 9.53 -11.30
CA ASN A 87 -1.33 9.39 -12.74
C ASN A 87 -0.85 7.98 -13.10
N SER A 88 -0.13 7.32 -12.19
CA SER A 88 0.27 5.92 -12.34
C SER A 88 -0.93 4.98 -12.25
N GLU A 89 -1.10 4.12 -13.26
CA GLU A 89 -2.09 3.06 -13.27
C GLU A 89 -1.83 2.02 -12.17
N THR A 90 -0.57 1.70 -11.90
CA THR A 90 -0.16 0.72 -10.88
C THR A 90 -0.60 1.16 -9.48
N ILE A 91 -0.34 2.43 -9.14
CA ILE A 91 -0.75 3.03 -7.86
C ILE A 91 -2.27 3.10 -7.76
N ARG A 92 -2.95 3.50 -8.85
CA ARG A 92 -4.42 3.54 -8.90
C ARG A 92 -5.04 2.17 -8.70
N CYS A 93 -4.44 1.13 -9.31
CA CYS A 93 -4.88 -0.25 -9.17
C CYS A 93 -4.71 -0.75 -7.72
N LEU A 94 -3.57 -0.46 -7.09
CA LEU A 94 -3.34 -0.78 -5.67
C LEU A 94 -4.39 -0.12 -4.77
N ALA A 95 -4.66 1.18 -4.96
CA ALA A 95 -5.66 1.89 -4.19
C ALA A 95 -7.05 1.26 -4.37
N CYS A 96 -7.45 0.93 -5.61
CA CYS A 96 -8.70 0.22 -5.89
C CYS A 96 -8.77 -1.17 -5.23
N LYS A 97 -7.67 -1.93 -5.22
CA LYS A 97 -7.60 -3.24 -4.55
C LYS A 97 -7.70 -3.11 -3.04
N SER A 98 -7.07 -2.10 -2.47
CA SER A 98 -7.09 -1.82 -1.04
C SER A 98 -8.52 -1.64 -0.53
N VAL A 99 -9.37 -0.91 -1.28
CA VAL A 99 -10.80 -0.77 -0.99
C VAL A 99 -11.53 -2.11 -0.94
N ARG A 100 -11.13 -3.09 -1.75
CA ARG A 100 -11.71 -4.46 -1.73
C ARG A 100 -11.19 -5.31 -0.57
N TYR A 101 -9.97 -5.03 -0.09
CA TYR A 101 -9.41 -5.72 1.07
C TYR A 101 -10.02 -5.24 2.39
N GLN A 102 -10.50 -3.99 2.42
CA GLN A 102 -11.37 -3.51 3.47
C GLN A 102 -12.65 -4.36 3.46
N ASN A 103 -12.85 -5.20 4.48
CA ASN A 103 -14.09 -5.95 4.62
C ASN A 103 -15.27 -4.97 4.63
N PHE A 104 -16.31 -5.29 3.85
CA PHE A 104 -17.48 -4.48 3.45
C PHE A 104 -18.36 -3.93 4.60
N ALA A 105 -17.88 -3.86 5.84
CA ALA A 105 -18.63 -3.30 6.97
C ALA A 105 -18.67 -1.75 6.94
N ASP A 106 -17.70 -1.08 6.31
CA ASP A 106 -17.67 0.39 6.19
C ASP A 106 -18.18 0.88 4.83
N LEU A 107 -19.50 0.78 4.63
CA LEU A 107 -20.20 1.28 3.44
C LEU A 107 -19.89 2.77 3.13
N PHE A 108 -19.50 3.54 4.14
CA PHE A 108 -19.13 4.95 4.03
C PHE A 108 -17.93 5.21 3.11
N ILE A 109 -16.94 4.33 3.06
CA ILE A 109 -15.74 4.54 2.24
C ILE A 109 -16.04 4.26 0.76
N CYS A 110 -16.83 3.23 0.46
CA CYS A 110 -17.31 2.99 -0.91
C CYS A 110 -18.21 4.14 -1.40
N LEU A 111 -19.04 4.73 -0.54
CA LEU A 111 -19.86 5.91 -0.87
C LEU A 111 -19.02 7.17 -1.09
N ALA A 112 -18.00 7.38 -0.25
CA ALA A 112 -17.04 8.48 -0.42
C ALA A 112 -16.27 8.33 -1.74
N ILE A 113 -15.83 7.13 -2.10
CA ILE A 113 -15.09 6.89 -3.35
C ILE A 113 -16.00 6.95 -4.59
N SER A 114 -17.26 6.48 -4.49
CA SER A 114 -18.20 6.52 -5.62
C SER A 114 -18.74 7.91 -5.92
N SER A 115 -18.85 8.79 -4.91
CA SER A 115 -19.32 10.17 -5.12
C SER A 115 -18.32 11.03 -5.92
N TYR A 116 -17.03 10.68 -5.93
CA TYR A 116 -15.99 11.46 -6.61
C TYR A 116 -15.78 11.10 -8.10
N LYS A 117 -16.45 10.06 -8.63
CA LYS A 117 -16.45 9.78 -10.07
C LYS A 117 -17.55 10.55 -10.83
N ALA A 118 -18.27 11.44 -10.14
CA ALA A 118 -19.38 12.24 -10.66
C ALA A 118 -19.06 13.75 -10.76
N ILE A 119 -17.80 14.16 -10.65
CA ILE A 119 -17.32 15.53 -10.93
C ILE A 119 -16.30 15.47 -12.06
#